data_AF-A0A377B9S9-F1
#
_entry.id   AF-A0A377B9S9-F1
#
_cell.length_a   1.000
_cell.length_b   1.000
_cell.length_c   1.000
_cell.angle_alpha   90.00
_cell.angle_beta   90.00
_cell.angle_gamma   90.00
#
_symmetry.space_group_name_H-M   'P 1'
#
loop_
_entity.id
_entity.type
_entity.pdbx_description
1 polymer ?
#
loop_
_entity_poly.entity_id
_entity_poly.type
_entity_poly.pdbx_seq_one_letter_code
_entity_poly.pdbx_strand_id
1 'polypeptide(L)'
;MKRQLLAEVQSICPPGVTIMNVRQGEPLGLGHSILCARPAIGDNPFVVVLPDVVIDDASADPLRYNLAAMIARFNETGRSQVLAKRMPGDLSEYSVIQTKRTTGS
;
A
#
# COMPACT_ATOMS: atom_id res chain seq x y z
N MET A 1 26.99 -20.57 2.16
CA MET A 1 26.06 -19.91 3.09
C MET A 1 25.24 -18.79 2.44
N LYS A 2 25.82 -17.68 1.92
CA LYS A 2 25.03 -16.56 1.31
C LYS A 2 24.08 -16.95 0.15
N ARG A 3 24.40 -17.98 -0.64
CA ARG A 3 23.55 -18.44 -1.76
C ARG A 3 22.30 -19.23 -1.33
N GLN A 4 22.33 -19.89 -0.16
CA GLN A 4 21.18 -20.67 0.34
C GLN A 4 20.07 -19.77 0.88
N LEU A 5 20.40 -18.75 1.68
CA LEU A 5 19.39 -17.77 2.13
C LEU A 5 18.78 -16.99 0.96
N LEU A 6 19.57 -16.69 -0.08
CA LEU A 6 19.05 -16.02 -1.26
C LEU A 6 18.02 -16.89 -1.99
N ALA A 7 18.26 -18.20 -2.07
CA ALA A 7 17.33 -19.15 -2.69
C ALA A 7 16.04 -19.30 -1.88
N GLU A 8 16.09 -19.30 -0.54
CA GLU A 8 14.90 -19.32 0.31
C GLU A 8 14.06 -18.04 0.19
N VAL A 9 14.69 -16.87 0.15
CA VAL A 9 14.00 -15.59 -0.07
C VAL A 9 13.45 -15.47 -1.50
N GLN A 10 14.13 -16.04 -2.49
CA GLN A 10 13.60 -16.11 -3.86
C GLN A 10 12.47 -17.13 -3.99
N SER A 11 12.48 -18.20 -3.19
CA SER A 11 11.45 -19.24 -3.19
C SER A 11 10.07 -18.73 -2.72
N ILE A 12 10.02 -17.67 -1.91
CA ILE A 12 8.76 -17.07 -1.47
C ILE A 12 8.21 -16.05 -2.48
N CYS A 13 9.00 -15.64 -3.46
CA CYS A 13 8.60 -14.67 -4.48
C CYS A 13 7.92 -15.41 -5.64
N PRO A 14 6.66 -15.09 -5.98
CA PRO A 14 6.03 -15.66 -7.16
C PRO A 14 6.81 -15.36 -8.45
N PRO A 15 6.78 -16.25 -9.45
CA PRO A 15 7.34 -15.97 -10.76
C PRO A 15 6.77 -14.66 -11.34
N GLY A 16 7.64 -13.80 -11.87
CA GLY A 16 7.26 -12.49 -12.41
C GLY A 16 7.24 -11.35 -11.39
N VAL A 17 7.54 -11.61 -10.11
CA VAL A 17 7.68 -10.57 -9.07
C VAL A 17 9.16 -10.30 -8.80
N THR A 18 9.53 -9.00 -8.78
CA THR A 18 10.87 -8.57 -8.40
C THR A 18 10.79 -7.78 -7.09
N ILE A 19 11.51 -8.25 -6.07
CA ILE A 19 11.65 -7.51 -4.80
C ILE A 19 12.93 -6.69 -4.85
N MET A 20 12.80 -5.39 -4.65
CA MET A 20 13.91 -4.45 -4.51
C MET A 20 13.92 -3.86 -3.10
N ASN A 21 15.11 -3.63 -2.55
CA ASN A 21 15.26 -2.97 -1.26
C ASN A 21 15.93 -1.61 -1.43
N VAL A 22 15.49 -0.65 -0.63
CA VAL A 22 16.11 0.68 -0.52
C VAL A 22 16.30 0.96 0.96
N ARG A 23 17.45 1.52 1.33
CA ARG A 23 17.73 1.88 2.72
C ARG A 23 17.26 3.30 2.99
N GLN A 24 16.46 3.45 4.05
CA GLN A 24 16.25 4.74 4.67
C GLN A 24 17.45 5.02 5.60
N GLY A 25 18.24 6.05 5.30
CA GLY A 25 19.45 6.38 6.07
C GLY A 25 19.16 6.76 7.52
N GLU A 26 18.13 7.57 7.74
CA GLU A 26 17.69 8.04 9.06
C GLU A 26 16.17 7.89 9.21
N PRO A 27 15.64 7.57 10.41
CA PRO A 27 14.22 7.30 10.65
C PRO A 27 13.37 8.60 10.68
N LEU A 28 13.34 9.33 9.57
CA LEU A 28 12.61 10.60 9.40
C LEU A 28 11.11 10.43 9.07
N GLY A 29 10.55 9.25 9.34
CA GLY A 29 9.14 8.94 9.13
C GLY A 29 8.76 8.47 7.72
N LEU A 30 7.48 8.11 7.54
CA LEU A 30 6.95 7.41 6.37
C LEU A 30 7.11 8.19 5.06
N GLY A 31 6.85 9.50 5.07
CA GLY A 31 6.99 10.33 3.87
C GLY A 31 8.40 10.32 3.32
N HIS A 32 9.40 10.34 4.21
CA HIS A 32 10.80 10.21 3.83
C HIS A 32 11.11 8.81 3.30
N SER A 33 10.59 7.74 3.91
CA SER A 33 10.75 6.36 3.43
C SER A 33 10.22 6.20 1.99
N ILE A 34 9.05 6.77 1.69
CA ILE A 34 8.46 6.77 0.34
C ILE A 34 9.36 7.55 -0.63
N LEU A 35 9.87 8.71 -0.23
CA LEU A 35 10.76 9.52 -1.07
C LEU A 35 12.08 8.79 -1.38
N CYS A 36 12.63 8.01 -0.44
CA CYS A 36 13.81 7.18 -0.70
C CYS A 36 13.58 6.19 -1.87
N ALA A 37 12.34 5.73 -2.07
CA ALA A 37 12.00 4.82 -3.17
C ALA A 37 11.80 5.52 -4.53
N ARG A 38 11.75 6.86 -4.57
CA ARG A 38 11.50 7.64 -5.81
C ARG A 38 12.44 7.27 -6.97
N PRO A 39 13.77 7.06 -6.79
CA PRO A 39 14.64 6.68 -7.90
C PRO A 39 14.27 5.36 -8.58
N ALA A 40 13.63 4.43 -7.84
CA ALA A 40 13.17 3.16 -8.39
C ALA A 40 11.79 3.27 -9.06
N ILE A 41 10.91 4.13 -8.53
CA ILE A 41 9.53 4.32 -9.02
C ILE A 41 9.50 5.26 -10.24
N GLY A 42 10.34 6.30 -10.24
CA GLY A 42 10.28 7.39 -11.21
C GLY A 42 9.04 8.25 -11.04
N ASP A 43 8.49 8.73 -12.15
CA ASP A 43 7.24 9.53 -12.19
C ASP A 43 6.00 8.67 -12.47
N ASN A 44 6.06 7.37 -12.16
CA ASN A 44 4.95 6.44 -12.32
C ASN A 44 4.01 6.45 -11.09
N PRO A 45 2.71 6.18 -11.26
CA PRO A 45 1.82 5.93 -10.13
C PRO A 45 2.28 4.70 -9.34
N PHE A 46 2.10 4.72 -8.03
CA PHE A 46 2.56 3.65 -7.13
C PHE A 46 1.56 3.40 -6.00
N VAL A 47 1.74 2.26 -5.33
CA VAL A 47 0.94 1.84 -4.17
C VAL A 47 1.84 1.83 -2.94
N VAL A 48 1.31 2.30 -1.81
CA VAL A 48 1.93 2.15 -0.49
C VAL A 48 1.12 1.13 0.30
N VAL A 49 1.78 0.07 0.77
CA VAL A 49 1.19 -0.94 1.65
C VAL A 49 1.98 -0.93 2.96
N LEU A 50 1.28 -0.76 4.08
CA LEU A 50 1.90 -0.83 5.40
C LEU A 50 1.88 -2.30 5.87
N PRO A 51 3.03 -2.87 6.26
CA PRO A 51 3.15 -4.30 6.56
C PRO A 51 2.46 -4.73 7.86
N ASP A 52 2.14 -3.79 8.74
CA ASP A 52 1.45 -3.98 10.02
C ASP A 52 -0.07 -4.10 9.87
N VAL A 53 -0.64 -3.73 8.71
CA VAL A 53 -2.07 -3.84 8.44
C VAL A 53 -2.35 -5.08 7.59
N VAL A 54 -2.86 -6.13 8.24
CA VAL A 54 -3.32 -7.35 7.56
C VAL A 54 -4.82 -7.26 7.32
N ILE A 55 -5.23 -7.46 6.07
CA ILE A 55 -6.64 -7.56 5.69
C ILE A 55 -6.96 -9.04 5.50
N ASP A 56 -7.92 -9.52 6.27
CA ASP A 56 -8.37 -10.91 6.26
C ASP A 56 -9.06 -11.26 4.93
N ASP A 57 -8.59 -12.31 4.25
CA ASP A 57 -9.10 -12.81 2.98
C ASP A 57 -10.49 -13.47 3.13
N ALA A 58 -10.84 -13.92 4.34
CA ALA A 58 -12.17 -14.42 4.65
C ALA A 58 -13.24 -13.31 4.60
N SER A 59 -12.83 -12.04 4.74
CA SER A 59 -13.75 -10.90 4.79
C SER A 59 -14.07 -10.29 3.42
N ALA A 60 -13.19 -10.45 2.43
CA ALA A 60 -13.38 -9.95 1.07
C ALA A 60 -12.37 -10.58 0.09
N ASP A 61 -12.83 -10.87 -1.13
CA ASP A 61 -11.97 -11.34 -2.23
C ASP A 61 -10.87 -10.29 -2.55
N PRO A 62 -9.58 -10.60 -2.31
CA PRO A 62 -8.48 -9.65 -2.49
C PRO A 62 -8.25 -9.28 -3.96
N LEU A 63 -8.76 -10.07 -4.92
CA LEU A 63 -8.65 -9.76 -6.35
C LEU A 63 -9.73 -8.77 -6.83
N ARG A 64 -10.76 -8.53 -6.01
CA ARG A 64 -11.90 -7.69 -6.39
C ARG A 64 -12.08 -6.48 -5.49
N TYR A 65 -11.71 -6.59 -4.21
CA TYR A 65 -11.95 -5.58 -3.20
C TYR A 65 -10.64 -4.94 -2.71
N ASN A 66 -10.76 -3.92 -1.85
CA ASN A 66 -9.64 -3.19 -1.25
C ASN A 66 -8.65 -2.67 -2.31
N LEU A 67 -7.41 -3.18 -2.31
CA LEU A 67 -6.36 -2.71 -3.21
C LEU A 67 -6.73 -2.87 -4.69
N ALA A 68 -7.33 -4.00 -5.07
CA ALA A 68 -7.72 -4.23 -6.46
C ALA A 68 -8.77 -3.20 -6.94
N ALA A 69 -9.79 -2.94 -6.12
CA ALA A 69 -10.80 -1.92 -6.40
C ALA A 69 -10.20 -0.50 -6.45
N MET A 70 -9.26 -0.18 -5.56
CA MET A 70 -8.56 1.10 -5.57
C MET A 70 -7.75 1.29 -6.86
N ILE A 71 -7.03 0.27 -7.32
CA ILE A 71 -6.28 0.34 -8.58
C ILE A 71 -7.25 0.57 -9.76
N ALA A 72 -8.36 -0.17 -9.82
CA ALA A 72 -9.36 0.02 -10.86
C ALA A 72 -9.92 1.46 -10.86
N ARG A 73 -10.28 2.00 -9.69
CA ARG A 73 -10.76 3.39 -9.56
C ARG A 73 -9.71 4.44 -9.90
N PHE A 74 -8.45 4.20 -9.56
CA PHE A 74 -7.35 5.07 -9.96
C PHE A 74 -7.23 5.10 -11.49
N ASN A 75 -7.26 3.94 -12.15
CA ASN A 75 -7.18 3.85 -13.61
C ASN A 75 -8.36 4.51 -14.32
N GLU A 76 -9.56 4.46 -13.73
CA GLU A 76 -10.75 5.11 -14.27
C GLU A 76 -10.76 6.63 -14.09
N THR A 77 -10.27 7.12 -12.94
CA THR A 77 -10.48 8.53 -12.54
C THR A 77 -9.22 9.39 -12.54
N GLY A 78 -8.05 8.76 -12.53
CA GLY A 78 -6.74 9.42 -12.31
C GLY A 78 -6.57 9.99 -10.89
N ARG A 79 -7.51 9.75 -9.97
CA ARG A 79 -7.48 10.32 -8.62
C ARG A 79 -6.87 9.32 -7.64
N SER A 80 -5.96 9.79 -6.79
CA SER A 80 -5.37 8.97 -5.72
C SER A 80 -6.44 8.38 -4.82
N GLN A 81 -6.24 7.11 -4.44
CA GLN A 81 -7.17 6.37 -3.60
C GLN A 81 -6.56 6.15 -2.22
N VAL A 82 -7.37 6.20 -1.17
CA VAL A 82 -6.95 5.91 0.21
C VAL A 82 -7.93 4.90 0.81
N LEU A 83 -7.40 3.79 1.33
CA LEU A 83 -8.22 2.79 2.01
C LEU A 83 -8.59 3.31 3.40
N ALA A 84 -9.88 3.29 3.71
CA ALA A 84 -10.38 3.69 5.02
C ALA A 84 -11.48 2.76 5.48
N LYS A 85 -11.47 2.43 6.78
CA LYS A 85 -12.50 1.61 7.43
C LYS A 85 -13.36 2.50 8.32
N ARG A 86 -14.68 2.37 8.22
CA ARG A 86 -15.59 2.98 9.19
C ARG A 86 -15.56 2.18 10.48
N MET A 87 -15.31 2.85 11.60
CA MET A 87 -15.33 2.25 12.93
C MET A 87 -16.11 3.16 13.89
N PRO A 88 -17.01 2.63 14.71
CA PRO A 88 -17.64 3.39 15.79
C PRO A 88 -16.68 3.54 16.98
N GLY A 89 -16.91 4.54 17.84
CA GLY A 89 -16.19 4.72 19.10
C GLY A 89 -15.14 5.84 19.06
N ASP A 90 -14.23 5.81 20.03
CA ASP A 90 -13.09 6.73 20.09
C ASP A 90 -12.05 6.36 19.02
N LEU A 91 -11.62 7.37 18.25
CA LEU A 91 -10.69 7.25 17.14
C LEU A 91 -9.43 8.10 17.36
N SER A 92 -9.16 8.50 18.61
CA SER A 92 -7.99 9.32 19.00
C SER A 92 -6.64 8.75 18.52
N GLU A 93 -6.52 7.42 18.45
CA GLU A 93 -5.32 6.72 17.97
C GLU A 93 -5.23 6.59 16.44
N TYR A 94 -6.24 7.05 15.70
CA TYR A 94 -6.32 6.87 14.25
C TYR A 94 -6.34 8.20 13.50
N SER A 95 -5.84 8.17 12.26
CA SER A 95 -6.04 9.27 11.32
C SER A 95 -7.47 9.25 10.78
N VAL A 96 -8.25 10.28 11.10
CA VAL A 96 -9.65 10.41 10.67
C VAL A 96 -9.75 11.17 9.36
N ILE A 97 -10.46 10.59 8.38
CA ILE A 97 -10.71 11.23 7.08
C ILE A 97 -12.07 11.93 7.11
N GLN A 98 -12.09 13.22 6.79
CA GLN A 98 -13.32 13.99 6.63
C GLN A 98 -13.75 14.01 5.17
N THR A 99 -14.93 13.47 4.87
CA THR A 99 -15.52 13.53 3.53
C THR A 99 -16.56 14.64 3.48
N LYS A 100 -16.47 15.55 2.51
CA LYS A 100 -17.59 16.45 2.20
C LYS A 100 -18.70 15.62 1.54
N ARG A 101 -19.94 15.76 2.02
CA ARG A 101 -21.09 15.21 1.30
C ARG A 101 -21.20 15.96 -0.01
N THR A 102 -20.98 15.28 -1.13
CA THR A 102 -21.34 15.80 -2.44
C THR A 102 -22.86 15.70 -2.52
N THR A 103 -23.57 16.79 -2.26
CA THR A 103 -24.98 16.91 -2.63
C THR A 103 -25.02 16.82 -4.15
N GLY A 104 -25.49 15.70 -4.69
CA GLY A 104 -25.62 15.51 -6.13
C GLY A 104 -26.52 16.58 -6.72
N SER A 105 -26.11 17.14 -7.86
CA SER A 105 -27.02 17.64 -8.89
C SER A 105 -27.40 16.49 -9.81
#